data_AF-A0A940WZG6-F1
#
_entry.id   AF-A0A940WZG6-F1
#
_cell.length_a   1.000
_cell.length_b   1.000
_cell.length_c   1.000
_cell.angle_alpha   90.00
_cell.angle_beta   90.00
_cell.angle_gamma   90.00
#
_symmetry.space_group_name_H-M   'P 1'
#
loop_
_entity.id
_entity.type
_entity.pdbx_description
1 polymer ?
#
loop_
_entity_poly.entity_id
_entity_poly.type
_entity_poly.pdbx_seq_one_letter_code
_entity_poly.pdbx_strand_id
1 'polypeptide(L)'
;MRRLLKGFLLFSMFLIVSGCGEEEDTGVKVALFSDIPLEFNDDFEGLIQESTPSSSDVEFSSYAGFYEKLIVEFISKEVDLFLVDEALIQSVYDPEAFKSLDMLTDEQLKTVPDEYKYVNEETGETNVHAYPLGNDSKLLKEIGIELERPLIAFIPIFSGDSETTSNILESLIE
;
A
#
# COMPACT_ATOMS: atom_id res chain seq x y z
N MET A 1 46.56 30.21 -25.85
CA MET A 1 45.09 30.05 -25.75
C MET A 1 44.57 28.68 -26.22
N ARG A 2 44.94 28.17 -27.41
CA ARG A 2 44.46 26.86 -27.92
C ARG A 2 44.78 25.62 -27.06
N ARG A 3 45.85 25.63 -26.24
CA ARG A 3 46.21 24.52 -25.33
C ARG A 3 45.45 24.53 -24.00
N LEU A 4 45.05 25.71 -23.51
CA LEU A 4 44.25 25.86 -22.29
C LEU A 4 42.79 25.45 -22.54
N LEU A 5 42.28 25.70 -23.75
CA LEU A 5 40.93 25.31 -24.16
C LEU A 5 40.75 23.78 -24.22
N LYS A 6 41.80 23.03 -24.57
CA LYS A 6 41.78 21.55 -24.62
C LYS A 6 41.78 20.91 -23.22
N GLY A 7 42.43 21.54 -22.24
CA GLY A 7 42.40 21.08 -20.85
C GLY A 7 41.04 21.32 -20.18
N PHE A 8 40.41 22.47 -20.47
CA PHE A 8 39.09 22.80 -19.95
C PHE A 8 37.98 21.88 -20.48
N LEU A 9 38.06 21.48 -21.76
CA LEU A 9 37.11 20.56 -22.38
C LEU A 9 37.23 19.11 -21.83
N LEU A 10 38.44 18.69 -21.44
CA LEU A 10 38.68 17.38 -20.82
C LEU A 10 38.22 17.33 -19.35
N PHE A 11 38.30 18.44 -18.62
CA PHE A 11 37.81 18.54 -17.25
C PHE A 11 36.27 18.59 -17.18
N SER A 12 35.63 19.23 -18.16
CA SER A 12 34.17 19.27 -18.29
C SER A 12 33.54 17.88 -18.52
N MET A 13 34.25 16.98 -19.21
CA MET A 13 33.76 15.62 -19.48
C MET A 13 33.82 14.69 -18.25
N PHE A 14 34.62 15.03 -17.24
CA PHE A 14 34.72 14.25 -15.99
C PHE A 14 33.62 14.59 -14.97
N LEU A 15 32.93 15.73 -15.13
CA LEU A 15 31.86 16.17 -14.21
C LEU A 15 30.47 15.59 -14.55
N ILE A 16 30.34 14.81 -15.62
CA ILE A 16 29.04 14.23 -16.05
C ILE A 16 28.85 12.80 -15.52
N VAL A 17 29.83 12.22 -14.81
CA VAL A 17 29.73 10.89 -14.17
C VAL A 17 29.52 11.01 -12.66
N SER A 18 28.72 11.99 -12.25
CA SER A 18 27.97 11.94 -11.00
C SER A 18 26.49 11.98 -11.35
N GLY A 19 26.09 11.13 -12.30
CA GLY A 19 24.72 10.68 -12.39
C GLY A 19 24.49 9.84 -11.14
N CYS A 20 23.85 10.47 -10.14
CA CYS A 20 23.12 9.77 -9.09
C CYS A 20 22.38 8.63 -9.78
N GLY A 21 22.61 7.39 -9.34
CA GLY A 21 21.67 6.34 -9.66
C GLY A 21 20.31 6.84 -9.19
N GLU A 22 19.32 6.82 -10.07
CA GLU A 22 17.98 6.54 -9.60
C GLU A 22 18.12 5.23 -8.84
N GLU A 23 18.16 5.31 -7.51
CA GLU A 23 17.69 4.19 -6.70
C GLU A 23 16.30 3.92 -7.25
N GLU A 24 16.16 2.82 -7.99
CA GLU A 24 14.84 2.33 -8.38
C GLU A 24 14.09 2.19 -7.06
N ASP A 25 13.10 3.07 -6.89
CA ASP A 25 12.19 3.16 -5.76
C ASP A 25 11.41 1.84 -5.72
N THR A 26 12.02 0.84 -5.09
CA THR A 26 11.63 -0.58 -5.13
C THR A 26 10.97 -1.03 -3.84
N GLY A 27 10.72 -0.08 -2.93
CA GLY A 27 10.01 -0.32 -1.69
C GLY A 27 8.51 -0.47 -1.91
N VAL A 28 7.86 -1.22 -1.03
CA VAL A 28 6.39 -1.33 -1.00
C VAL A 28 5.81 0.00 -0.53
N LYS A 29 4.82 0.53 -1.24
CA LYS A 29 4.16 1.79 -0.86
C LYS A 29 2.81 1.53 -0.21
N VAL A 30 2.67 1.95 1.04
CA VAL A 30 1.44 1.81 1.83
C VAL A 30 0.80 3.18 2.06
N ALA A 31 -0.49 3.31 1.78
CA ALA A 31 -1.22 4.55 1.95
C ALA A 31 -2.46 4.40 2.84
N LEU A 32 -2.56 5.25 3.87
CA LEU A 32 -3.73 5.39 4.73
C LEU A 32 -4.59 6.57 4.27
N PHE A 33 -5.89 6.34 4.05
CA PHE A 33 -6.90 7.35 3.75
C PHE A 33 -7.99 7.31 4.81
N SER A 34 -7.87 8.16 5.82
CA SER A 34 -8.82 8.17 6.93
C SER A 34 -8.86 9.52 7.63
N ASP A 35 -9.81 9.69 8.54
CA ASP A 35 -9.87 10.82 9.47
C ASP A 35 -9.16 10.51 10.80
N ILE A 36 -8.34 9.45 10.86
CA ILE A 36 -7.55 9.11 12.04
C ILE A 36 -6.56 10.25 12.33
N PRO A 37 -6.44 10.70 13.59
CA PRO A 37 -5.50 11.76 13.96
C PRO A 37 -4.06 11.41 13.57
N LEU A 38 -3.35 12.41 13.02
CA LEU A 38 -1.95 12.25 12.57
C LEU A 38 -0.98 11.86 13.70
N GLU A 39 -1.38 11.99 14.97
CA GLU A 39 -0.57 11.56 16.12
C GLU A 39 -0.32 10.05 16.15
N PHE A 40 -1.15 9.26 15.46
CA PHE A 40 -0.98 7.81 15.31
C PHE A 40 -0.12 7.41 14.10
N ASN A 41 0.29 8.36 13.24
CA ASN A 41 1.01 8.03 12.01
C ASN A 41 2.31 7.27 12.28
N ASP A 42 3.06 7.67 13.31
CA ASP A 42 4.31 7.00 13.68
C ASP A 42 4.04 5.55 14.14
N ASP A 43 2.90 5.28 14.77
CA ASP A 43 2.51 3.93 15.20
C ASP A 43 2.11 3.07 13.99
N PHE A 44 1.36 3.62 13.02
CA PHE A 44 1.06 2.94 11.75
C PHE A 44 2.34 2.61 10.98
N GLU A 45 3.22 3.60 10.82
CA GLU A 45 4.50 3.43 10.12
C GLU A 45 5.36 2.37 10.80
N GLY A 46 5.46 2.42 12.14
CA GLY A 46 6.19 1.44 12.93
C GLY A 46 5.69 0.01 12.73
N LEU A 47 4.38 -0.21 12.80
CA LEU A 47 3.81 -1.55 12.60
C LEU A 47 3.97 -2.07 11.17
N ILE A 48 3.83 -1.19 10.18
CA ILE A 48 4.05 -1.55 8.77
C ILE A 48 5.53 -1.92 8.54
N GLN A 49 6.46 -1.15 9.12
CA GLN A 49 7.90 -1.45 9.07
C GLN A 49 8.24 -2.76 9.78
N GLU A 50 7.66 -3.04 10.94
CA GLU A 50 7.84 -4.32 11.67
C GLU A 50 7.29 -5.52 10.88
N SER A 51 6.25 -5.30 10.09
CA SER A 51 5.63 -6.31 9.22
C SER A 51 6.38 -6.50 7.90
N THR A 52 7.37 -5.66 7.61
CA THR A 52 8.14 -5.69 6.37
C THR A 52 9.42 -6.54 6.55
N PRO A 53 9.74 -7.49 5.65
CA PRO A 53 10.99 -8.22 5.69
C PRO A 53 12.19 -7.28 5.71
N SER A 54 13.23 -7.55 6.51
CA SER A 54 14.40 -6.64 6.65
C SER A 54 15.20 -6.39 5.36
N SER A 55 14.88 -7.08 4.28
CA SER A 55 15.48 -6.91 2.95
C SER A 55 14.65 -6.03 2.01
N SER A 56 13.48 -5.58 2.45
CA SER A 56 12.54 -4.78 1.67
C SER A 56 12.38 -3.40 2.32
N ASP A 57 12.31 -2.36 1.51
CA ASP A 57 11.97 -1.02 1.98
C ASP A 57 10.44 -0.85 1.95
N VAL A 58 9.91 -0.02 2.84
CA VAL A 58 8.49 0.34 2.86
C VAL A 58 8.33 1.83 3.06
N GLU A 59 7.49 2.45 2.24
CA GLU A 59 7.12 3.86 2.37
C GLU A 59 5.68 3.94 2.88
N PHE A 60 5.47 4.62 4.00
CA PHE A 60 4.14 4.89 4.53
C PHE A 60 3.73 6.34 4.25
N SER A 61 2.53 6.51 3.72
CA SER A 61 1.90 7.82 3.52
C SER A 61 0.51 7.85 4.15
N SER A 62 0.19 8.96 4.81
CA SER A 62 -1.12 9.19 5.42
C SER A 62 -1.77 10.42 4.81
N TYR A 63 -3.02 10.25 4.37
CA TYR A 63 -3.84 11.28 3.76
C TYR A 63 -5.15 11.41 4.50
N ALA A 64 -5.68 12.63 4.55
CA ALA A 64 -7.04 12.87 4.99
C ALA A 64 -8.03 12.08 4.11
N GLY A 65 -9.15 11.66 4.70
CA GLY A 65 -10.18 10.84 4.09
C GLY A 65 -11.00 11.55 3.00
N PHE A 66 -10.35 12.02 1.94
CA PHE A 66 -11.00 12.67 0.80
C PHE A 66 -11.05 11.73 -0.41
N TYR A 67 -12.26 11.55 -0.93
CA TYR A 67 -12.53 10.71 -2.09
C TYR A 67 -11.69 11.10 -3.32
N GLU A 68 -11.57 12.39 -3.61
CA GLU A 68 -10.80 12.88 -4.75
C GLU A 68 -9.31 12.54 -4.63
N LYS A 69 -8.76 12.59 -3.42
CA LYS A 69 -7.36 12.25 -3.17
C LYS A 69 -7.13 10.75 -3.33
N LEU A 70 -8.05 9.91 -2.84
CA LEU A 70 -8.02 8.46 -3.06
C LEU A 70 -7.99 8.11 -4.55
N ILE A 71 -8.86 8.72 -5.37
CA ILE A 71 -8.87 8.49 -6.82
C ILE A 71 -7.55 8.90 -7.46
N VAL A 72 -7.01 10.07 -7.09
CA VAL A 72 -5.76 10.56 -7.67
C VAL A 72 -4.61 9.60 -7.39
N GLU A 73 -4.49 9.09 -6.17
CA GLU A 73 -3.45 8.11 -5.81
C GLU A 73 -3.71 6.73 -6.40
N PHE A 74 -4.96 6.30 -6.53
CA PHE A 74 -5.26 5.03 -7.22
C PHE A 74 -4.88 5.09 -8.71
N ILE A 75 -5.09 6.24 -9.36
CA ILE A 75 -4.74 6.45 -10.78
C ILE A 75 -3.23 6.62 -10.98
N SER A 76 -2.48 7.14 -9.99
CA SER A 76 -1.01 7.27 -10.09
C SER A 76 -0.33 5.91 -10.24
N LYS A 77 -0.96 4.85 -9.71
CA LYS A 77 -0.47 3.47 -9.70
C LYS A 77 0.83 3.28 -8.92
N GLU A 78 1.06 4.13 -7.93
CA GLU A 78 2.28 4.10 -7.13
C GLU A 78 2.09 3.34 -5.81
N VAL A 79 0.86 3.27 -5.28
CA VAL A 79 0.58 2.63 -3.98
C VAL A 79 0.29 1.14 -4.15
N ASP A 80 0.95 0.31 -3.36
CA ASP A 80 0.78 -1.14 -3.35
C ASP A 80 -0.26 -1.64 -2.35
N LEU A 81 -0.40 -0.99 -1.20
CA LEU A 81 -1.39 -1.33 -0.19
C LEU A 81 -2.16 -0.09 0.22
N PHE A 82 -3.48 -0.15 0.06
CA PHE A 82 -4.38 0.90 0.50
C PHE A 82 -5.06 0.47 1.80
N LEU A 83 -5.06 1.35 2.79
CA LEU A 83 -5.86 1.27 4.01
C LEU A 83 -6.83 2.45 4.00
N VAL A 84 -8.13 2.20 3.90
CA VAL A 84 -9.11 3.25 3.57
C VAL A 84 -10.30 3.18 4.52
N ASP A 85 -10.81 4.31 5.01
CA ASP A 85 -12.09 4.31 5.75
C ASP A 85 -13.18 3.67 4.89
N GLU A 86 -13.94 2.73 5.46
CA GLU A 86 -15.07 2.06 4.82
C GLU A 86 -15.99 3.01 4.05
N ALA A 87 -16.24 4.21 4.58
CA ALA A 87 -17.11 5.19 3.91
C ALA A 87 -16.60 5.65 2.54
N LEU A 88 -15.29 5.61 2.31
CA LEU A 88 -14.68 6.06 1.05
C LEU A 88 -14.71 4.97 -0.01
N ILE A 89 -14.54 3.71 0.38
CA ILE A 89 -14.43 2.61 -0.59
C ILE A 89 -15.77 2.14 -1.15
N GLN A 90 -16.87 2.28 -0.41
CA GLN A 90 -18.20 1.80 -0.84
C GLN A 90 -18.65 2.34 -2.21
N SER A 91 -18.11 3.47 -2.66
CA SER A 91 -18.44 4.07 -3.96
C SER A 91 -17.47 3.70 -5.10
N VAL A 92 -16.32 3.11 -4.79
CA VAL A 92 -15.23 2.80 -5.74
C VAL A 92 -14.75 1.35 -5.69
N TYR A 93 -15.35 0.54 -4.83
CA TYR A 93 -15.03 -0.88 -4.76
C TYR A 93 -15.29 -1.54 -6.13
N ASP A 94 -14.21 -2.03 -6.72
CA ASP A 94 -14.22 -2.79 -7.96
C ASP A 94 -13.32 -4.01 -7.76
N PRO A 95 -13.89 -5.23 -7.58
CA PRO A 95 -13.10 -6.42 -7.34
C PRO A 95 -12.17 -6.75 -8.52
N GLU A 96 -12.50 -6.34 -9.75
CA GLU A 96 -11.62 -6.53 -10.91
C GLU A 96 -10.40 -5.61 -10.87
N ALA A 97 -10.47 -4.52 -10.09
CA ALA A 97 -9.38 -3.57 -9.91
C ALA A 97 -8.42 -3.96 -8.76
N PHE A 98 -8.74 -5.02 -8.00
CA PHE A 98 -7.98 -5.49 -6.85
C PHE A 98 -7.51 -6.93 -7.01
N LYS A 99 -6.36 -7.27 -6.42
CA LYS A 99 -5.87 -8.64 -6.36
C LYS A 99 -6.71 -9.47 -5.39
N SER A 100 -6.81 -10.77 -5.66
CA SER A 100 -7.39 -11.72 -4.72
C SER A 100 -6.48 -11.86 -3.49
N LEU A 101 -7.08 -11.92 -2.31
CA LEU A 101 -6.42 -12.11 -1.03
C LEU A 101 -6.35 -13.61 -0.70
N ASP A 102 -5.63 -14.36 -1.54
CA ASP A 102 -5.51 -15.82 -1.46
C ASP A 102 -4.75 -16.30 -0.22
N MET A 103 -4.07 -15.39 0.49
CA MET A 103 -3.40 -15.67 1.76
C MET A 103 -4.37 -15.85 2.94
N LEU A 104 -5.64 -15.46 2.80
CA LEU A 104 -6.61 -15.56 3.89
C LEU A 104 -6.93 -17.03 4.23
N THR A 105 -6.96 -17.33 5.52
CA THR A 105 -7.39 -18.62 6.04
C THR A 105 -8.91 -18.83 5.90
N ASP A 106 -9.35 -20.10 5.92
CA ASP A 106 -10.78 -20.46 5.92
C ASP A 106 -11.59 -19.81 7.06
N GLU A 107 -10.95 -19.46 8.18
CA GLU A 107 -11.60 -18.76 9.29
C GLU A 107 -11.79 -17.28 8.98
N GLN A 108 -10.75 -16.61 8.47
CA GLN A 108 -10.81 -15.21 8.04
C GLN A 108 -11.79 -15.02 6.88
N LEU A 109 -11.85 -15.94 5.91
CA LEU A 109 -12.82 -15.88 4.81
C LEU A 109 -14.28 -15.86 5.29
N LYS A 110 -14.58 -16.46 6.44
CA LYS A 110 -15.93 -16.47 7.03
C LYS A 110 -16.29 -15.15 7.72
N THR A 111 -15.30 -14.38 8.16
CA THR A 111 -15.53 -13.09 8.83
C THR A 111 -15.66 -11.93 7.85
N VAL A 112 -15.19 -12.11 6.61
CA VAL A 112 -15.30 -11.10 5.55
C VAL A 112 -16.77 -10.94 5.12
N PRO A 113 -17.31 -9.70 5.11
CA PRO A 113 -18.62 -9.37 4.55
C PRO A 113 -18.75 -9.77 3.07
N ASP A 114 -19.95 -10.14 2.65
CA ASP A 114 -20.20 -10.61 1.28
C ASP A 114 -19.97 -9.52 0.22
N GLU A 115 -20.04 -8.24 0.59
CA GLU A 115 -19.74 -7.11 -0.30
C GLU A 115 -18.27 -7.04 -0.74
N TYR A 116 -17.35 -7.68 -0.02
CA TYR A 116 -15.94 -7.76 -0.39
C TYR A 116 -15.55 -9.10 -1.01
N LYS A 117 -16.54 -9.97 -1.25
CA LYS A 117 -16.38 -11.25 -1.94
C LYS A 117 -16.84 -11.11 -3.38
N TYR A 118 -16.04 -11.65 -4.28
CA TYR A 118 -16.36 -11.76 -5.70
C TYR A 118 -16.52 -13.23 -6.07
N VAL A 119 -17.62 -13.55 -6.76
CA VAL A 119 -17.85 -14.89 -7.32
C VAL A 119 -17.52 -14.83 -8.80
N ASN A 120 -16.52 -15.59 -9.22
CA ASN A 120 -16.22 -15.77 -10.63
C ASN A 120 -17.36 -16.57 -11.28
N GLU A 121 -18.11 -15.96 -12.20
CA GLU A 121 -19.27 -16.60 -12.84
C GLU A 121 -18.88 -17.81 -13.73
N GLU A 122 -17.65 -17.86 -14.24
CA GLU A 122 -17.17 -18.95 -15.09
C GLU A 122 -16.75 -20.19 -14.28
N THR A 123 -16.06 -19.98 -13.15
CA THR A 123 -15.50 -21.06 -12.32
C THR A 123 -16.36 -21.42 -11.11
N GLY A 124 -17.23 -20.50 -10.66
CA GLY A 124 -17.97 -20.59 -9.41
C GLY A 124 -17.12 -20.36 -8.15
N GLU A 125 -15.85 -19.97 -8.31
CA GLU A 125 -14.92 -19.72 -7.20
C GLU A 125 -15.23 -18.37 -6.53
N THR A 126 -15.17 -18.34 -5.20
CA THR A 126 -15.37 -17.12 -4.41
C THR A 126 -14.04 -16.63 -3.87
N ASN A 127 -13.67 -15.41 -4.26
CA ASN A 127 -12.43 -14.76 -3.89
C ASN A 127 -12.71 -13.50 -3.07
N VAL A 128 -11.83 -13.18 -2.13
CA VAL A 128 -11.90 -11.93 -1.37
C VAL A 128 -10.92 -10.94 -1.97
N HIS A 129 -11.36 -9.71 -2.21
CA HIS A 129 -10.53 -8.68 -2.86
C HIS A 129 -10.26 -7.46 -1.98
N ALA A 130 -10.93 -7.38 -0.83
CA ALA A 130 -10.68 -6.38 0.19
C ALA A 130 -10.97 -6.99 1.57
N TYR A 131 -10.26 -6.54 2.59
CA TYR A 131 -10.37 -7.07 3.94
C TYR A 131 -10.69 -5.95 4.94
N PRO A 132 -11.76 -6.08 5.76
CA PRO A 132 -12.05 -5.13 6.83
C PRO A 132 -11.14 -5.37 8.04
N LEU A 133 -10.24 -4.44 8.29
CA LEU A 133 -9.45 -4.30 9.51
C LEU A 133 -10.29 -3.59 10.57
N GLY A 134 -11.08 -4.36 11.31
CA GLY A 134 -11.88 -3.88 12.44
C GLY A 134 -11.08 -3.78 13.74
N ASN A 135 -11.73 -3.39 14.83
CA ASN A 135 -11.12 -3.23 16.17
C ASN A 135 -10.51 -4.53 16.72
N ASP A 136 -10.83 -5.67 16.12
CA ASP A 136 -10.24 -6.95 16.47
C ASP A 136 -8.95 -7.29 15.70
N SER A 137 -8.60 -6.54 14.65
CA SER A 137 -7.33 -6.70 13.92
C SER A 137 -6.13 -6.35 14.79
N LYS A 138 -4.99 -7.00 14.55
CA LYS A 138 -3.75 -6.64 15.23
C LYS A 138 -3.38 -5.19 15.02
N LEU A 139 -3.54 -4.66 13.81
CA LEU A 139 -3.25 -3.26 13.49
C LEU A 139 -3.91 -2.29 14.49
N LEU A 140 -5.24 -2.35 14.66
CA LEU A 140 -5.93 -1.41 15.55
C LEU A 140 -5.67 -1.70 17.04
N LYS A 141 -5.49 -2.98 17.39
CA LYS A 141 -5.17 -3.39 18.78
C LYS A 141 -3.80 -2.90 19.23
N GLU A 142 -2.79 -2.98 18.38
CA GLU A 142 -1.42 -2.58 18.72
C GLU A 142 -1.24 -1.07 18.74
N ILE A 143 -1.90 -0.35 17.82
CA ILE A 143 -1.97 1.12 17.87
C ILE A 143 -2.78 1.61 19.07
N GLY A 144 -3.75 0.80 19.55
CA GLY A 144 -4.57 1.13 20.70
C GLY A 144 -5.69 2.12 20.40
N ILE A 145 -6.25 2.04 19.18
CA ILE A 145 -7.38 2.87 18.73
C ILE A 145 -8.62 2.01 18.47
N GLU A 146 -9.78 2.62 18.71
CA GLU A 146 -11.07 2.04 18.33
C GLU A 146 -11.73 2.93 17.29
N LEU A 147 -12.16 2.33 16.18
CA LEU A 147 -12.87 3.01 15.11
C LEU A 147 -14.36 2.62 15.12
N GLU A 148 -15.22 3.55 14.72
CA GLU A 148 -16.65 3.28 14.54
C GLU A 148 -16.92 2.36 13.34
N ARG A 149 -16.06 2.45 12.33
CA ARG A 149 -16.06 1.64 11.10
C ARG A 149 -14.67 1.06 10.86
N PRO A 150 -14.55 -0.14 10.27
CA PRO A 150 -13.26 -0.72 9.95
C PRO A 150 -12.50 0.13 8.93
N LEU A 151 -11.17 -0.01 8.93
CA LEU A 151 -10.38 0.30 7.73
C LEU A 151 -10.53 -0.85 6.74
N ILE A 152 -10.70 -0.53 5.47
CA ILE A 152 -10.73 -1.51 4.40
C ILE A 152 -9.36 -1.55 3.76
N ALA A 153 -8.72 -2.72 3.80
CA ALA A 153 -7.43 -2.98 3.19
C ALA A 153 -7.60 -3.68 1.84
N PHE A 154 -6.90 -3.21 0.82
CA PHE A 154 -6.88 -3.86 -0.50
C PHE A 154 -5.57 -3.62 -1.23
N ILE A 155 -5.26 -4.56 -2.14
CA ILE A 155 -4.07 -4.54 -2.98
C ILE A 155 -4.54 -4.34 -4.43
N PRO A 156 -4.16 -3.26 -5.13
CA PRO A 156 -4.58 -3.03 -6.51
C PRO A 156 -3.89 -4.00 -7.47
N ILE A 157 -4.50 -4.27 -8.64
CA ILE A 157 -3.91 -5.22 -9.61
C ILE A 157 -2.51 -4.83 -10.09
N PHE A 158 -2.21 -3.52 -10.07
CA PHE A 158 -0.97 -2.95 -10.56
C PHE A 158 0.17 -2.98 -9.52
N SER A 159 -0.10 -3.39 -8.28
CA SER A 159 0.92 -3.49 -7.23
C SER A 159 2.09 -4.38 -7.70
N GLY A 160 3.30 -3.88 -7.50
CA GLY A 160 4.53 -4.48 -8.02
C GLY A 160 4.96 -5.72 -7.22
N ASP A 161 5.28 -5.51 -5.93
CA ASP A 161 5.74 -6.57 -5.05
C ASP A 161 4.56 -7.22 -4.31
N SER A 162 3.87 -8.12 -5.01
CA SER A 162 2.68 -8.78 -4.49
C SER A 162 2.95 -9.65 -3.25
N GLU A 163 4.13 -10.25 -3.13
CA GLU A 163 4.44 -11.17 -2.04
C GLU A 163 4.69 -10.38 -0.76
N THR A 164 5.56 -9.38 -0.81
CA THR A 164 5.84 -8.51 0.35
C THR A 164 4.57 -7.77 0.78
N THR A 165 3.79 -7.26 -0.17
CA THR A 165 2.54 -6.54 0.14
C THR A 165 1.51 -7.45 0.81
N SER A 166 1.36 -8.69 0.34
CA SER A 166 0.47 -9.67 0.97
C SER A 166 0.94 -10.04 2.38
N ASN A 167 2.26 -10.23 2.58
CA ASN A 167 2.83 -10.54 3.89
C ASN A 167 2.61 -9.41 4.90
N ILE A 168 2.73 -8.14 4.45
CA ILE A 168 2.41 -6.97 5.27
C ILE A 168 0.93 -7.04 5.65
N LEU A 169 0.02 -7.19 4.69
CA LEU A 169 -1.42 -7.24 4.97
C LEU A 169 -1.79 -8.40 5.92
N GLU A 170 -1.24 -9.60 5.72
CA GLU A 170 -1.45 -10.74 6.61
C GLU A 170 -1.01 -10.42 8.05
N SER A 171 0.16 -9.80 8.22
CA SER A 171 0.70 -9.38 9.52
C SER A 171 -0.12 -8.30 10.22
N LEU A 172 -0.91 -7.51 9.48
CA LEU A 172 -1.83 -6.52 10.03
C LEU A 172 -3.16 -7.13 10.50
N ILE A 173 -3.51 -8.31 9.97
CA ILE A 173 -4.74 -9.03 10.30
C ILE A 173 -4.55 -9.86 11.59
N GLU A 174 -3.48 -10.64 11.67
CA GLU A 174 -3.21 -11.65 12.72
C GLU A 174 -2.73 -11.07 14.06
#